data_AF-A0A3B8LD43-F1
#
_entry.id   AF-A0A3B8LD43-F1
#
_cell.length_a   1.000
_cell.length_b   1.000
_cell.length_c   1.000
_cell.angle_alpha   90.00
_cell.angle_beta   90.00
_cell.angle_gamma   90.00
#
_symmetry.space_group_name_H-M   'P 1'
#
loop_
_entity.id
_entity.type
_entity.pdbx_description
1 polymer ?
#
loop_
_entity_poly.entity_id
_entity_poly.type
_entity_poly.pdbx_seq_one_letter_code
_entity_poly.pdbx_strand_id
1 'polypeptide(L)' 'MTRTVNALILGGGAIRGAFQVGVTEYLMNQQNLRFDVICGISSGGLNATMLSQ' A
#
# COMPACT_ATOMS: atom_id res chain seq x y z
N MET A 1 -8.14 -4.46 -25.83
CA MET A 1 -6.97 -4.08 -25.00
C MET A 1 -7.20 -4.64 -23.60
N THR A 2 -6.30 -5.45 -23.08
CA THR A 2 -6.36 -5.92 -21.68
C THR A 2 -5.84 -4.83 -20.74
N ARG A 3 -6.65 -4.43 -19.75
CA ARG A 3 -6.25 -3.46 -18.72
C ARG A 3 -5.29 -4.14 -17.75
N THR A 4 -4.10 -3.56 -17.56
CA THR A 4 -3.18 -3.97 -16.49
C THR A 4 -3.78 -3.58 -15.13
N VAL A 5 -3.76 -4.51 -14.18
CA VAL A 5 -4.22 -4.29 -12.80
C VAL A 5 -2.99 -4.23 -11.90
N ASN A 6 -2.79 -3.10 -11.21
CA ASN A 6 -1.64 -2.89 -10.35
C ASN A 6 -2.01 -3.10 -8.88
N ALA A 7 -1.28 -3.97 -8.18
CA ALA A 7 -1.53 -4.30 -6.78
C ALA A 7 -0.38 -3.84 -5.87
N LEU A 8 -0.72 -3.29 -4.71
CA LEU A 8 0.19 -2.96 -3.62
C LEU A 8 -0.02 -3.94 -2.46
N ILE A 9 1.04 -4.69 -2.09
CA ILE A 9 0.98 -5.71 -1.05
C ILE A 9 1.84 -5.29 0.16
N LEU A 10 1.20 -5.12 1.31
CA LEU A 10 1.83 -4.68 2.56
C LEU A 10 2.01 -5.87 3.52
N GLY A 11 3.27 -6.27 3.73
CA GLY A 11 3.62 -7.33 4.67
C GLY A 11 3.34 -6.95 6.14
N GLY A 12 3.27 -7.97 7.00
CA GLY A 12 3.19 -7.76 8.45
C GLY A 12 4.53 -7.33 9.05
N GLY A 13 4.51 -6.63 10.18
CA GLY A 13 5.74 -6.18 10.82
C GLY A 13 5.59 -5.53 12.20
N ALA A 14 4.41 -5.59 12.82
CA ALA A 14 4.09 -4.83 14.04
C ALA A 14 4.51 -3.36 13.88
N ILE A 15 5.40 -2.86 14.76
CA ILE A 15 5.90 -1.48 14.70
C ILE A 15 6.67 -1.15 13.40
N ARG A 16 7.29 -2.15 12.74
CA ARG A 16 7.98 -1.92 11.45
C ARG A 16 7.02 -1.55 10.32
N GLY A 17 5.71 -1.75 10.51
CA GLY A 17 4.68 -1.23 9.60
C GLY A 17 4.74 0.30 9.45
N ALA A 18 5.30 1.05 10.41
CA ALA A 18 5.45 2.50 10.31
C ALA A 18 6.31 2.93 9.11
N PHE A 19 7.32 2.14 8.72
CA PHE A 19 8.13 2.45 7.53
C PHE A 19 7.32 2.42 6.23
N GLN A 20 6.24 1.64 6.20
CA GLN A 20 5.38 1.55 5.02
C GLN A 20 4.71 2.89 4.73
N VAL A 21 4.43 3.72 5.73
CA VAL A 21 3.81 5.06 5.55
C VAL A 21 4.69 5.95 4.66
N GLY A 22 6.00 5.98 4.92
CA GLY A 22 6.94 6.75 4.10
C GLY A 22 7.06 6.19 2.68
N VAL A 23 7.04 4.86 2.53
CA VAL A 23 7.04 4.21 1.21
C VAL A 23 5.78 4.55 0.43
N THR A 24 4.60 4.49 1.06
CA THR A 24 3.33 4.77 0.39
C THR A 24 3.18 6.25 0.03
N GLU A 25 3.66 7.16 0.88
CA GLU A 25 3.72 8.60 0.58
C GLU A 25 4.57 8.86 -0.68
N TYR A 26 5.76 8.26 -0.74
CA TYR A 26 6.65 8.39 -1.89
C TYR A 26 6.02 7.81 -3.17
N LEU A 27 5.51 6.58 -3.12
CA LEU A 27 4.98 5.90 -4.30
C LEU A 27 3.70 6.57 -4.82
N MET A 28 2.76 6.91 -3.94
CA MET A 28 1.43 7.36 -4.35
C MET A 28 1.38 8.87 -4.59
N ASN A 29 2.07 9.69 -3.78
CA ASN A 29 1.98 11.14 -3.88
C ASN A 29 3.15 11.75 -4.67
N GLN A 30 4.38 11.25 -4.50
CA GLN A 30 5.55 11.81 -5.19
C GLN A 30 5.78 11.17 -6.56
N GLN A 31 5.58 9.86 -6.69
CA GLN A 31 5.69 9.14 -7.97
C GLN A 31 4.34 9.01 -8.71
N ASN A 32 3.25 9.48 -8.10
CA ASN A 32 1.89 9.45 -8.66
C ASN A 32 1.44 8.06 -9.15
N LEU A 33 1.92 6.99 -8.48
CA LEU A 33 1.48 5.63 -8.78
C LEU A 33 0.07 5.39 -8.23
N ARG A 34 -0.74 4.69 -9.01
CA ARG A 34 -2.10 4.29 -8.65
C ARG A 34 -2.16 2.77 -8.59
N PHE A 35 -2.82 2.27 -7.54
CA PHE A 35 -3.03 0.84 -7.33
C PHE A 35 -4.53 0.56 -7.36
N ASP A 36 -4.89 -0.45 -8.14
CA ASP A 36 -6.28 -0.92 -8.24
C ASP A 36 -6.65 -1.81 -7.04
N VAL A 37 -5.63 -2.44 -6.43
CA VAL A 37 -5.78 -3.32 -5.28
C VAL A 37 -4.73 -2.97 -4.24
N ILE A 38 -5.16 -2.81 -2.98
CA ILE A 38 -4.27 -2.67 -1.82
C ILE A 38 -4.65 -3.76 -0.83
N CYS A 39 -3.68 -4.57 -0.42
CA CYS A 39 -3.91 -5.67 0.52
C CYS A 39 -2.73 -5.80 1.49
N GLY A 40 -2.97 -6.32 2.69
CA GLY A 40 -1.91 -6.58 3.64
C GLY A 40 -2.35 -7.44 4.82
N ILE A 41 -1.37 -7.88 5.61
CA ILE A 41 -1.59 -8.69 6.82
C ILE A 41 -1.08 -7.97 8.08
N SER A 42 -1.76 -8.14 9.22
CA SER A 42 -1.37 -7.53 10.50
C SER A 42 -1.24 -5.99 10.38
N SER A 43 -0.10 -5.41 10.77
CA SER A 43 0.18 -3.98 10.59
C SER A 43 0.05 -3.52 9.14
N GLY A 44 0.43 -4.36 8.16
CA GLY A 44 0.23 -4.07 6.74
C GLY A 44 -1.25 -4.05 6.34
N GLY A 45 -2.08 -4.88 6.97
CA GLY A 45 -3.53 -4.88 6.77
C GLY A 45 -4.20 -3.62 7.31
N LEU A 46 -3.74 -3.13 8.48
CA LEU A 46 -4.19 -1.84 9.03
C LEU A 46 -3.84 -0.68 8.08
N ASN A 47 -2.60 -0.64 7.60
CA ASN A 47 -2.17 0.37 6.63
C ASN A 47 -2.95 0.27 5.31
N ALA A 48 -3.17 -0.94 4.79
CA ALA A 48 -3.95 -1.17 3.57
C ALA A 48 -5.40 -0.67 3.73
N THR A 49 -6.00 -0.89 4.90
CA THR A 49 -7.37 -0.42 5.21
C THR A 49 -7.44 1.10 5.26
N MET A 50 -6.46 1.76 5.89
CA MET A 50 -6.36 3.22 5.96
C MET A 50 -6.18 3.86 4.58
N LEU A 51 -5.34 3.28 3.72
CA LEU A 51 -5.07 3.79 2.37
C LEU A 51 -6.24 3.60 1.39
N SER A 52 -7.22 2.77 1.76
CA SER A 52 -8.38 2.44 0.91
C SER A 52 -9.66 3.21 1.29
N GLN A 53 -9.57 4.18 2.20
CA GLN A 53 -10.67 5.09 2.57
C GLN A 53 -10.81 6.28 1.61
#